data_AF-A0A5B7ADR7-F1
#
_entry.id   AF-A0A5B7ADR7-F1
#
_cell.length_a   1.000
_cell.length_b   1.000
_cell.length_c   1.000
_cell.angle_alpha   90.00
_cell.angle_beta   90.00
_cell.angle_gamma   90.00
#
_symmetry.space_group_name_H-M   'P 1'
#
loop_
_entity.id
_entity.type
_entity.pdbx_description
1 polymer ?
#
loop_
_entity_poly.entity_id
_entity_poly.type
_entity_poly.pdbx_seq_one_letter_code
_entity_poly.pdbx_strand_id
1 'polypeptide(L)'
;MAEEAGNPYFRLGYNSLGAFATINHLHFQAYYLAVPFPIEKATTKKITNFTGGVKISELLNYPVRGLVFEGGNSLQDLSNAVSDSCICLQDSNIPYNVLISDSGKRIFLFPQCYAEKQALGEVSPELLDTQVNPAVWEISGHMVLKRKKDYEEASDENAWRLLAEVSLSEERFQEVKALIFEAIARGDDGNGAVTLRLHEGPDVAPQSPEEIEAINKGSHHSMVHGKQECLVLH
;
A
#
# COMPACT_ATOMS: atom_id res chain seq x y z
N MET A 1 27.71 8.18 2.23
CA MET A 1 26.70 7.60 1.33
C MET A 1 27.09 7.99 -0.08
N ALA A 2 26.77 7.19 -1.11
CA ALA A 2 27.05 7.55 -2.51
C ALA A 2 26.27 8.82 -2.89
N GLU A 3 26.85 9.69 -3.71
CA GLU A 3 26.27 10.99 -4.11
C GLU A 3 24.92 10.80 -4.83
N GLU A 4 24.84 9.73 -5.60
CA GLU A 4 23.73 9.28 -6.42
C GLU A 4 22.49 8.94 -5.59
N ALA A 5 22.66 8.52 -4.33
CA ALA A 5 21.55 8.24 -3.41
C ALA A 5 20.83 9.52 -2.96
N GLY A 6 21.47 10.69 -3.09
CA GLY A 6 20.86 11.99 -2.87
C GLY A 6 20.14 12.55 -4.09
N ASN A 7 20.07 11.79 -5.20
CA ASN A 7 19.38 12.23 -6.39
C ASN A 7 17.88 11.92 -6.28
N PRO A 8 16.97 12.91 -6.43
CA PRO A 8 15.53 12.68 -6.33
C PRO A 8 14.99 11.74 -7.42
N TYR A 9 15.76 11.53 -8.50
CA TYR A 9 15.44 10.61 -9.59
C TYR A 9 16.01 9.20 -9.43
N PHE A 10 16.77 8.96 -8.35
CA PHE A 10 17.18 7.62 -7.95
C PHE A 10 16.10 7.03 -7.04
N ARG A 11 15.59 5.85 -7.42
CA ARG A 11 14.45 5.19 -6.77
C ARG A 11 14.85 3.80 -6.32
N LEU A 12 14.26 3.37 -5.22
CA LEU A 12 14.28 1.97 -4.80
C LEU A 12 12.88 1.39 -4.92
N GLY A 13 12.79 0.18 -5.44
CA GLY A 13 11.57 -0.59 -5.58
C GLY A 13 11.65 -1.89 -4.82
N TYR A 14 10.52 -2.32 -4.25
CA TYR A 14 10.37 -3.62 -3.63
C TYR A 14 9.05 -4.26 -4.06
N ASN A 15 9.08 -5.57 -4.25
CA ASN A 15 7.94 -6.41 -4.60
C ASN A 15 7.84 -7.51 -3.55
N SER A 16 6.69 -7.66 -2.88
CA SER A 16 6.44 -8.79 -1.99
C SER A 16 6.11 -10.06 -2.76
N LEU A 17 6.05 -11.18 -2.03
CA LEU A 17 5.43 -12.40 -2.54
C LEU A 17 3.98 -12.11 -2.99
N GLY A 18 3.57 -12.66 -4.14
CA GLY A 18 2.27 -12.38 -4.77
C GLY A 18 2.17 -11.05 -5.51
N ALA A 19 3.16 -10.14 -5.35
CA ALA A 19 3.22 -8.84 -6.01
C ALA A 19 4.38 -8.75 -7.02
N PHE A 20 4.61 -9.87 -7.72
CA PHE A 20 5.66 -10.07 -8.71
C PHE A 20 7.10 -10.04 -8.16
N ALA A 21 7.32 -10.59 -6.95
CA ALA A 21 8.66 -11.01 -6.51
C ALA A 21 9.10 -12.25 -7.29
N THR A 22 10.26 -12.18 -7.95
CA THR A 22 10.81 -13.29 -8.78
C THR A 22 11.87 -14.12 -8.06
N ILE A 23 12.35 -13.65 -6.90
CA ILE A 23 13.35 -14.35 -6.06
C ILE A 23 12.85 -14.40 -4.62
N ASN A 24 13.15 -15.49 -3.93
CA ASN A 24 12.63 -15.80 -2.59
C ASN A 24 13.50 -15.25 -1.45
N HIS A 25 14.27 -14.20 -1.69
CA HIS A 25 15.01 -13.49 -0.65
C HIS A 25 14.72 -11.99 -0.73
N LEU A 26 14.82 -11.33 0.42
CA LEU A 26 14.65 -9.87 0.52
C LEU A 26 15.69 -9.19 -0.38
N HIS A 27 15.21 -8.43 -1.35
CA HIS A 27 16.04 -7.64 -2.25
C HIS A 27 15.29 -6.37 -2.64
N PHE A 28 16.02 -5.29 -2.81
CA PHE A 28 15.51 -4.05 -3.38
C PHE A 28 16.08 -3.89 -4.78
N GLN A 29 15.29 -3.28 -5.66
CA GLN A 29 15.69 -2.93 -7.01
C GLN A 29 15.99 -1.43 -7.03
N ALA A 30 17.09 -1.03 -7.66
CA ALA A 30 17.44 0.38 -7.82
C ALA A 30 17.24 0.81 -9.27
N TYR A 31 16.67 1.99 -9.49
CA TYR A 31 16.48 2.52 -10.83
C TYR A 31 16.71 4.03 -10.87
N TYR A 32 17.48 4.47 -11.86
CA TYR A 32 17.72 5.88 -12.13
C TYR A 32 17.13 6.25 -13.47
N LEU A 33 16.25 7.24 -13.45
CA LEU A 33 15.75 7.89 -14.65
C LEU A 33 15.44 9.34 -14.31
N ALA A 34 16.13 10.27 -14.96
CA ALA A 34 16.07 11.72 -14.75
C ALA A 34 14.75 12.38 -15.22
N VAL A 35 13.62 11.68 -15.04
CA VAL A 35 12.27 12.20 -15.22
C VAL A 35 11.40 11.79 -14.04
N PRO A 36 10.45 12.63 -13.60
CA PRO A 36 9.46 12.23 -12.62
C PRO A 36 8.54 11.12 -13.18
N PHE A 37 8.31 10.08 -12.39
CA PHE A 37 7.34 9.05 -12.70
C PHE A 37 5.91 9.61 -12.57
N PRO A 38 4.93 9.07 -13.32
CA PRO A 38 3.52 9.46 -13.20
C PRO A 38 3.01 9.49 -11.76
N ILE A 39 3.36 8.48 -10.95
CA ILE A 39 2.97 8.40 -9.55
C ILE A 39 3.47 9.57 -8.69
N GLU A 40 4.66 10.09 -8.97
CA GLU A 40 5.27 11.18 -8.20
C GLU A 40 4.53 12.50 -8.43
N LYS A 41 3.81 12.61 -9.55
CA LYS A 41 2.95 13.75 -9.90
C LYS A 41 1.50 13.56 -9.43
N ALA A 42 1.12 12.37 -9.00
CA ALA A 42 -0.24 12.07 -8.58
C ALA A 42 -0.62 12.86 -7.32
N THR A 43 -1.86 13.34 -7.31
CA THR A 43 -2.45 14.06 -6.18
C THR A 43 -2.65 13.14 -4.99
N THR A 44 -2.54 13.69 -3.79
CA THR A 44 -2.75 12.92 -2.55
C THR A 44 -3.71 13.64 -1.62
N LYS A 45 -4.56 12.88 -0.91
CA LYS A 45 -5.40 13.39 0.18
C LYS A 45 -4.81 12.97 1.52
N LYS A 46 -4.41 13.94 2.33
CA LYS A 46 -3.94 13.67 3.69
C LYS A 46 -5.05 12.95 4.47
N ILE A 47 -4.70 11.83 5.11
CA ILE A 47 -5.59 11.10 5.99
C ILE A 47 -5.36 11.56 7.43
N THR A 48 -4.13 11.42 7.91
CA THR A 48 -3.76 11.74 9.30
C THR A 48 -2.26 11.98 9.44
N ASN A 49 -1.84 12.42 10.63
CA ASN A 49 -0.47 12.35 11.08
C ASN A 49 -0.37 11.27 12.15
N PHE A 50 0.65 10.44 12.09
CA PHE A 50 1.00 9.51 13.16
C PHE A 50 2.04 10.12 14.09
N THR A 51 2.24 9.45 15.22
CA THR A 51 3.33 9.73 16.16
C THR A 51 4.67 9.70 15.46
N GLY A 52 5.63 10.45 16.01
CA GLY A 52 6.89 10.71 15.31
C GLY A 52 6.75 11.66 14.12
N GLY A 53 5.59 12.26 13.85
CA GLY A 53 5.44 13.32 12.82
C GLY A 53 5.31 12.81 11.38
N VAL A 54 5.07 11.51 11.19
CA VAL A 54 4.87 10.90 9.87
C VAL A 54 3.49 11.27 9.33
N LYS A 55 3.45 11.84 8.12
CA LYS A 55 2.22 12.16 7.39
C LYS A 55 1.87 10.97 6.50
N ILE A 56 0.63 10.47 6.62
CA ILE A 56 0.09 9.45 5.73
C ILE A 56 -1.04 10.04 4.89
N SER A 57 -0.95 9.84 3.58
CA SER A 57 -1.93 10.31 2.61
C SER A 57 -2.40 9.18 1.72
N GLU A 58 -3.63 9.28 1.24
CA GLU A 58 -4.16 8.42 0.19
C GLU A 58 -3.79 8.97 -1.18
N LEU A 59 -3.45 8.09 -2.11
CA LEU A 59 -3.26 8.45 -3.51
C LEU A 59 -4.61 8.69 -4.21
N LEU A 60 -4.72 9.77 -4.95
CA LEU A 60 -5.92 10.12 -5.73
C LEU A 60 -5.61 10.19 -7.22
N ASN A 61 -6.64 9.97 -8.05
CA ASN A 61 -6.58 10.10 -9.51
C ASN A 61 -5.47 9.22 -10.14
N TYR A 62 -5.34 8.00 -9.63
CA TYR A 62 -4.36 7.02 -10.07
C TYR A 62 -5.01 5.62 -10.11
N PRO A 63 -4.64 4.74 -11.06
CA PRO A 63 -5.37 3.49 -11.27
C PRO A 63 -5.12 2.45 -10.16
N VAL A 64 -4.08 2.63 -9.35
CA VAL A 64 -3.76 1.74 -8.23
C VAL A 64 -3.94 2.48 -6.92
N ARG A 65 -4.73 1.92 -6.02
CA ARG A 65 -4.89 2.46 -4.67
C ARG A 65 -3.63 2.26 -3.85
N GLY A 66 -3.23 3.29 -3.12
CA GLY A 66 -1.99 3.25 -2.34
C GLY A 66 -1.94 4.33 -1.28
N LEU A 67 -1.02 4.13 -0.35
CA LEU A 67 -0.68 5.07 0.71
C LEU A 67 0.66 5.74 0.41
N VAL A 68 0.78 7.01 0.80
CA VAL A 68 2.00 7.80 0.69
C VAL A 68 2.43 8.23 2.08
N PHE A 69 3.67 7.88 2.43
CA PHE A 69 4.31 8.18 3.70
C PHE A 69 5.41 9.21 3.47
N GLU A 70 5.36 10.30 4.23
CA GLU A 70 6.31 11.41 4.14
C GLU A 70 6.54 12.05 5.52
N GLY A 71 7.67 12.74 5.67
CA GLY A 71 7.97 13.48 6.90
C GLY A 71 8.55 12.59 8.00
N GLY A 72 8.11 12.81 9.23
CA GLY A 72 8.76 12.28 10.43
C GLY A 72 9.68 13.31 11.09
N ASN A 73 9.84 13.20 12.41
CA ASN A 73 10.81 13.96 13.20
C ASN A 73 12.24 13.46 12.91
N SER A 74 12.34 12.19 12.49
CA SER A 74 13.54 11.53 12.02
C SER A 74 13.23 10.58 10.86
N LEU A 75 14.27 10.18 10.12
CA LEU A 75 14.14 9.13 9.10
C LEU A 75 13.74 7.78 9.72
N GLN A 76 14.09 7.55 10.99
CA GLN A 76 13.71 6.34 11.71
C GLN A 76 12.19 6.26 11.90
N ASP A 77 11.52 7.37 12.19
CA ASP A 77 10.06 7.40 12.36
C ASP A 77 9.37 6.99 11.05
N LEU A 78 9.82 7.55 9.93
CA LEU A 78 9.32 7.20 8.59
C LEU A 78 9.59 5.74 8.26
N SER A 79 10.80 5.26 8.54
CA SER A 79 11.20 3.87 8.32
C SER A 79 10.35 2.90 9.13
N ASN A 80 10.11 3.19 10.41
CA ASN A 80 9.32 2.35 11.31
C ASN A 80 7.87 2.25 10.82
N ALA A 81 7.24 3.39 10.51
CA ALA A 81 5.85 3.40 10.03
C ALA A 81 5.70 2.58 8.72
N VAL A 82 6.65 2.69 7.80
CA VAL A 82 6.64 1.91 6.56
C VAL A 82 6.92 0.43 6.84
N SER A 83 7.89 0.08 7.69
CA SER A 83 8.22 -1.31 7.99
C SER A 83 7.08 -2.02 8.72
N ASP A 84 6.44 -1.37 9.68
CA ASP A 84 5.31 -1.93 10.43
C ASP A 84 4.12 -2.18 9.50
N SER A 85 3.89 -1.27 8.55
CA SER A 85 2.89 -1.48 7.48
C SER A 85 3.22 -2.70 6.62
N CYS A 86 4.49 -2.84 6.20
CA CYS A 86 4.94 -3.94 5.35
C CYS A 86 4.86 -5.30 6.06
N ILE A 87 5.22 -5.34 7.35
CA ILE A 87 5.12 -6.53 8.21
C ILE A 87 3.65 -6.91 8.38
N CYS A 88 2.78 -5.95 8.69
CA CYS A 88 1.34 -6.18 8.80
C CYS A 88 0.73 -6.79 7.54
N LEU A 89 1.08 -6.25 6.36
CA LEU A 89 0.62 -6.77 5.08
C LEU A 89 1.14 -8.19 4.83
N GLN A 90 2.41 -8.44 5.13
CA GLN A 90 3.02 -9.76 4.99
C GLN A 90 2.36 -10.80 5.90
N ASP A 91 2.17 -10.49 7.19
CA ASP A 91 1.52 -11.37 8.16
C ASP A 91 0.05 -11.65 7.80
N SER A 92 -0.59 -10.70 7.11
CA SER A 92 -1.96 -10.81 6.61
C SER A 92 -2.07 -11.49 5.23
N ASN A 93 -0.95 -11.96 4.65
CA ASN A 93 -0.86 -12.51 3.30
C ASN A 93 -1.42 -11.57 2.21
N ILE A 94 -1.24 -10.26 2.37
CA ILE A 94 -1.65 -9.26 1.38
C ILE A 94 -0.42 -8.92 0.54
N PRO A 95 -0.42 -9.20 -0.78
CA PRO A 95 0.66 -8.78 -1.65
C PRO A 95 0.78 -7.25 -1.73
N TYR A 96 2.00 -6.74 -1.83
CA TYR A 96 2.27 -5.32 -1.93
C TYR A 96 3.56 -4.96 -2.67
N ASN A 97 3.59 -3.74 -3.19
CA ASN A 97 4.79 -3.11 -3.75
C ASN A 97 5.14 -1.86 -2.94
N VAL A 98 6.43 -1.52 -2.90
CA VAL A 98 6.93 -0.29 -2.27
C VAL A 98 7.82 0.47 -3.22
N LEU A 99 7.50 1.74 -3.47
CA LEU A 99 8.40 2.67 -4.15
C LEU A 99 8.97 3.67 -3.14
N ILE A 100 10.29 3.77 -3.08
CA ILE A 100 11.01 4.77 -2.30
C ILE A 100 11.58 5.79 -3.29
N SER A 101 11.19 7.05 -3.12
CA SER A 101 11.51 8.16 -4.02
C SER A 101 11.99 9.38 -3.24
N ASP A 102 12.37 10.44 -3.97
CA ASP A 102 12.78 11.73 -3.41
C ASP A 102 13.87 11.57 -2.33
N SER A 103 14.95 10.86 -2.68
CA SER A 103 16.08 10.60 -1.77
C SER A 103 15.65 9.91 -0.45
N GLY A 104 14.63 9.05 -0.51
CA GLY A 104 14.14 8.31 0.67
C GLY A 104 13.11 9.05 1.53
N LYS A 105 12.66 10.23 1.10
CA LYS A 105 11.72 11.06 1.90
C LYS A 105 10.26 10.80 1.59
N ARG A 106 9.98 10.16 0.45
CA ARG A 106 8.62 9.87 0.00
C ARG A 106 8.50 8.41 -0.39
N ILE A 107 7.70 7.67 0.39
CA ILE A 107 7.49 6.24 0.21
C ILE A 107 6.04 6.01 -0.19
N PHE A 108 5.85 5.22 -1.24
CA PHE A 108 4.55 4.76 -1.69
C PHE A 108 4.40 3.28 -1.39
N LEU A 109 3.26 2.90 -0.82
CA LEU A 109 2.91 1.53 -0.49
C LEU A 109 1.64 1.14 -1.24
N PHE A 110 1.70 0.07 -2.02
CA PHE A 110 0.62 -0.40 -2.89
C PHE A 110 0.24 -1.83 -2.52
N PRO A 111 -0.77 -2.04 -1.65
CA PRO A 111 -1.43 -3.33 -1.56
C PRO A 111 -2.05 -3.70 -2.93
N GLN A 112 -1.83 -4.91 -3.40
CA GLN A 112 -2.31 -5.35 -4.72
C GLN A 112 -2.83 -6.80 -4.72
N CYS A 113 -3.62 -7.16 -5.73
CA CYS A 113 -4.26 -8.48 -5.84
C CYS A 113 -4.16 -9.11 -7.24
N TYR A 114 -3.21 -8.70 -8.08
CA TYR A 114 -3.17 -9.17 -9.47
C TYR A 114 -2.99 -10.69 -9.57
N ALA A 115 -2.06 -11.28 -8.80
CA ALA A 115 -1.82 -12.73 -8.81
C ALA A 115 -3.05 -13.53 -8.34
N GLU A 116 -3.80 -13.02 -7.36
CA GLU A 116 -5.05 -13.61 -6.90
C GLU A 116 -6.12 -13.57 -8.00
N LYS A 117 -6.33 -12.42 -8.62
CA LYS A 117 -7.26 -12.27 -9.76
C LYS A 117 -6.90 -13.19 -10.93
N GLN A 118 -5.61 -13.36 -11.22
CA GLN A 118 -5.16 -14.31 -12.25
C GLN A 118 -5.53 -15.75 -11.88
N ALA A 119 -5.32 -16.16 -10.63
CA ALA A 119 -5.67 -17.49 -10.15
C ALA A 119 -7.19 -17.75 -10.16
N LEU A 120 -7.99 -16.70 -9.92
CA LEU A 120 -9.46 -16.76 -9.98
C LEU A 120 -10.03 -16.63 -11.41
N GLY A 121 -9.19 -16.34 -12.40
CA GLY A 121 -9.64 -16.14 -13.79
C GLY A 121 -10.41 -14.83 -14.02
N GLU A 122 -10.23 -13.84 -13.15
CA GLU A 122 -10.92 -12.55 -13.20
C GLU A 122 -10.25 -11.56 -14.16
N VAL A 123 -8.98 -11.81 -14.52
CA VAL A 123 -8.24 -10.97 -15.47
C VAL A 123 -8.62 -11.33 -16.91
N SER A 124 -8.98 -10.33 -17.71
CA SER A 124 -9.39 -10.53 -19.09
C SER A 124 -8.30 -11.20 -19.96
N PRO A 125 -8.66 -12.03 -20.96
CA PRO A 125 -7.71 -12.67 -21.85
C PRO A 125 -6.82 -11.67 -22.61
N GLU A 126 -7.37 -10.51 -22.97
CA GLU A 126 -6.62 -9.44 -23.64
C GLU A 126 -5.45 -8.94 -22.79
N LEU A 127 -5.68 -8.73 -21.48
CA LEU A 127 -4.64 -8.29 -20.55
C LEU A 127 -3.64 -9.40 -20.23
N LEU A 128 -4.09 -10.65 -20.10
CA LEU A 128 -3.19 -11.79 -19.92
C LEU A 128 -2.23 -11.96 -21.11
N ASP A 129 -2.72 -11.72 -22.33
CA ASP A 129 -1.92 -11.83 -23.56
C ASP A 129 -0.86 -10.73 -23.69
N THR A 130 -0.96 -9.62 -22.93
CA THR A 130 0.15 -8.64 -22.81
C THR A 130 1.40 -9.27 -22.17
N GLN A 131 1.19 -10.34 -21.39
CA GLN A 131 2.21 -11.01 -20.58
C GLN A 131 2.89 -10.09 -19.55
N VAL A 132 2.35 -8.89 -19.31
CA VAL A 132 2.85 -7.97 -18.29
C VAL A 132 2.19 -8.33 -16.96
N ASN A 133 3.01 -8.60 -15.95
CA ASN A 133 2.55 -8.68 -14.58
C ASN A 133 3.07 -7.42 -13.86
N PRO A 134 2.19 -6.45 -13.54
CA PRO A 134 2.65 -5.17 -13.03
C PRO A 134 3.35 -5.31 -11.66
N ALA A 135 4.59 -4.85 -11.63
CA ALA A 135 5.40 -4.75 -10.44
C ALA A 135 5.50 -3.28 -9.98
N VAL A 136 6.37 -3.00 -9.00
CA VAL A 136 6.58 -1.63 -8.52
C VAL A 136 6.85 -0.63 -9.64
N TRP A 137 7.60 -1.00 -10.69
CA TRP A 137 7.94 -0.07 -11.77
C TRP A 137 6.73 0.27 -12.64
N GLU A 138 5.97 -0.73 -13.09
CA GLU A 138 4.77 -0.51 -13.90
C GLU A 138 3.71 0.25 -13.09
N ILE A 139 3.45 -0.17 -11.84
CA ILE A 139 2.51 0.51 -10.94
C ILE A 139 2.92 1.96 -10.73
N SER A 140 4.22 2.27 -10.70
CA SER A 140 4.71 3.64 -10.55
C SER A 140 4.66 4.46 -11.85
N GLY A 141 4.29 3.82 -12.97
CA GLY A 141 4.10 4.47 -14.27
C GLY A 141 5.30 4.33 -15.22
N HIS A 142 6.25 3.43 -14.92
CA HIS A 142 7.29 3.01 -15.86
C HIS A 142 6.89 1.70 -16.54
N MET A 143 6.21 1.82 -17.68
CA MET A 143 5.60 0.67 -18.36
C MET A 143 6.61 -0.15 -19.16
N VAL A 144 6.61 -1.47 -18.95
CA VAL A 144 7.27 -2.44 -19.84
C VAL A 144 6.22 -3.06 -20.75
N LEU A 145 6.43 -2.96 -22.07
CA LEU A 145 5.53 -3.53 -23.08
C LEU A 145 6.26 -4.66 -23.80
N LYS A 146 5.72 -5.87 -23.72
CA LYS A 146 6.38 -7.08 -24.24
C LYS A 146 6.09 -7.35 -25.71
N ARG A 147 4.92 -6.93 -26.19
CA ARG A 147 4.50 -7.15 -27.59
C ARG A 147 4.62 -5.88 -28.39
N LYS A 148 4.95 -6.05 -29.67
CA LYS A 148 5.00 -4.96 -30.64
C LYS A 148 3.67 -4.21 -30.73
N LYS A 149 2.54 -4.93 -30.74
CA LYS A 149 1.19 -4.33 -30.77
C LYS A 149 0.97 -3.38 -29.60
N ASP A 150 1.27 -3.83 -28.38
CA ASP A 150 1.08 -3.00 -27.17
C ASP A 150 1.97 -1.74 -27.20
N TYR A 151 3.17 -1.84 -27.79
CA TYR A 151 4.06 -0.70 -28.00
C TYR A 151 3.52 0.29 -29.04
N GLU A 152 3.03 -0.19 -30.18
CA GLU A 152 2.47 0.64 -31.25
C GLU A 152 1.14 1.30 -30.85
N GLU A 153 0.35 0.63 -30.01
CA GLU A 153 -0.95 1.09 -29.50
C GLU A 153 -0.85 1.66 -28.07
N ALA A 154 0.36 1.99 -27.61
CA ALA A 154 0.58 2.49 -26.25
C ALA A 154 -0.19 3.80 -26.02
N SER A 155 -1.02 3.80 -24.97
CA SER A 155 -1.82 4.96 -24.57
C SER A 155 -2.01 4.99 -23.06
N ASP A 156 -2.36 6.16 -22.51
CA ASP A 156 -2.65 6.32 -21.09
C ASP A 156 -3.84 5.46 -20.68
N GLU A 157 -4.85 5.31 -21.53
CA GLU A 157 -6.04 4.47 -21.29
C GLU A 157 -5.67 2.99 -21.18
N ASN A 158 -4.77 2.51 -22.04
CA ASN A 158 -4.29 1.13 -22.00
C ASN A 158 -3.49 0.85 -20.72
N ALA A 159 -2.62 1.79 -20.34
CA ALA A 159 -1.88 1.69 -19.08
C ALA A 159 -2.83 1.72 -17.87
N TRP A 160 -3.81 2.63 -17.85
CA TRP A 160 -4.81 2.71 -16.78
C TRP A 160 -5.59 1.41 -16.63
N ARG A 161 -6.05 0.84 -17.74
CA ARG A 161 -6.81 -0.41 -17.75
C ARG A 161 -5.99 -1.57 -17.18
N LEU A 162 -4.72 -1.71 -17.59
CA LEU A 162 -3.84 -2.75 -17.07
C LEU A 162 -3.56 -2.56 -15.57
N LEU A 163 -3.21 -1.33 -15.15
CA LEU A 163 -2.86 -1.06 -13.76
C LEU A 163 -4.06 -1.16 -12.82
N ALA A 164 -5.27 -0.82 -13.28
CA ALA A 164 -6.49 -0.96 -12.47
C ALA A 164 -6.77 -2.40 -12.05
N GLU A 165 -6.34 -3.39 -12.84
CA GLU A 165 -6.46 -4.81 -12.46
C GLU A 165 -5.64 -5.17 -11.22
N VAL A 166 -4.56 -4.43 -10.97
CA VAL A 166 -3.66 -4.67 -9.85
C VAL A 166 -4.27 -4.16 -8.54
N SER A 167 -5.10 -3.14 -8.63
CA SER A 167 -5.68 -2.47 -7.47
C SER A 167 -6.67 -3.35 -6.72
N LEU A 168 -6.63 -3.22 -5.39
CA LEU A 168 -7.74 -3.65 -4.53
C LEU A 168 -9.02 -2.88 -4.88
N SER A 169 -10.17 -3.49 -4.59
CA SER A 169 -11.44 -2.76 -4.55
C SER A 169 -11.39 -1.65 -3.49
N GLU A 170 -12.31 -0.70 -3.57
CA GLU A 170 -12.39 0.37 -2.57
C GLU A 170 -12.62 -0.21 -1.17
N GLU A 171 -13.57 -1.14 -1.03
CA GLU A 171 -13.95 -1.77 0.24
C GLU A 171 -12.76 -2.50 0.85
N ARG A 172 -12.08 -3.34 0.05
CA ARG A 172 -10.91 -4.08 0.50
C ARG A 172 -9.75 -3.15 0.85
N PHE A 173 -9.57 -2.07 0.10
CA PHE A 173 -8.55 -1.07 0.42
C PHE A 173 -8.82 -0.36 1.75
N GLN A 174 -10.08 -0.06 2.09
CA GLN A 174 -10.44 0.50 3.40
C GLN A 174 -10.13 -0.46 4.55
N GLU A 175 -10.42 -1.76 4.39
CA GLU A 175 -10.06 -2.79 5.37
C GLU A 175 -8.55 -2.85 5.57
N VAL A 176 -7.78 -2.90 4.48
CA VAL A 176 -6.32 -2.96 4.53
C VAL A 176 -5.72 -1.71 5.16
N LYS A 177 -6.26 -0.53 4.87
CA LYS A 177 -5.85 0.71 5.54
C LYS A 177 -6.06 0.65 7.04
N ALA A 178 -7.19 0.13 7.50
CA ALA A 178 -7.47 -0.02 8.92
C ALA A 178 -6.46 -0.95 9.61
N LEU A 179 -6.13 -2.09 8.98
CA LEU A 179 -5.09 -3.01 9.46
C LEU A 179 -3.72 -2.34 9.59
N ILE A 180 -3.30 -1.61 8.55
CA ILE A 180 -2.04 -0.87 8.55
C ILE A 180 -2.00 0.16 9.69
N PHE A 181 -3.08 0.93 9.86
CA PHE A 181 -3.12 1.97 10.89
C PHE A 181 -3.11 1.40 12.31
N GLU A 182 -3.77 0.26 12.52
CA GLU A 182 -3.67 -0.46 13.78
C GLU A 182 -2.24 -0.96 14.06
N ALA A 183 -1.56 -1.49 13.03
CA ALA A 183 -0.18 -1.96 13.18
C ALA A 183 0.80 -0.83 13.51
N ILE A 184 0.72 0.31 12.81
CA ILE A 184 1.56 1.48 13.07
C ILE A 184 1.31 2.02 14.49
N ALA A 185 0.06 2.05 14.95
CA ALA A 185 -0.26 2.51 16.30
C ALA A 185 0.35 1.61 17.39
N ARG A 186 0.36 0.28 17.18
CA ARG A 186 0.95 -0.68 18.13
C ARG A 186 2.48 -0.62 18.18
N GLY A 187 3.13 -0.32 17.06
CA GLY A 187 4.60 -0.14 17.00
C GLY A 187 5.11 1.00 17.88
N ASP A 188 4.22 1.94 18.23
CA ASP A 188 4.54 3.14 19.03
C ASP A 188 4.26 2.97 20.54
N ASP A 189 3.51 1.94 20.95
CA ASP A 189 3.16 1.69 22.37
C ASP A 189 4.38 1.36 23.26
N GLY A 190 5.58 1.29 22.69
CA GLY A 190 6.85 1.33 23.43
C GLY A 190 7.14 2.68 24.12
N ASN A 191 6.39 3.75 23.83
CA ASN A 191 6.67 5.09 24.39
C ASN A 191 5.44 5.95 24.79
N GLY A 192 4.29 5.32 25.08
CA GLY A 192 3.16 5.98 25.75
C GLY A 192 1.94 6.18 24.86
N ALA A 193 0.85 5.53 25.24
CA ALA A 193 -0.43 5.46 24.53
C ALA A 193 -0.98 6.82 24.06
N VAL A 194 -1.41 6.92 22.79
CA VAL A 194 -2.28 8.02 22.33
C VAL A 194 -3.31 7.58 21.27
N THR A 195 -4.50 8.14 21.45
CA THR A 195 -5.74 8.04 20.68
C THR A 195 -5.64 8.50 19.21
N LEU A 196 -6.18 7.70 18.29
CA LEU A 196 -6.53 8.08 16.91
C LEU A 196 -7.50 9.27 16.92
N ARG A 197 -7.09 10.44 16.43
CA ARG A 197 -8.02 11.54 16.11
C ARG A 197 -8.37 11.47 14.63
N LEU A 198 -9.43 10.74 14.30
CA LEU A 198 -10.10 10.87 13.02
C LEU A 198 -10.82 12.23 13.02
N HIS A 199 -10.55 13.05 12.01
CA HIS A 199 -11.16 14.37 11.88
C HIS A 199 -12.56 14.21 11.28
N GLU A 200 -13.59 14.23 12.12
CA GLU A 200 -14.96 14.48 11.67
C GLU A 200 -15.20 16.01 11.61
N GLY A 201 -16.10 16.44 10.73
CA GLY A 201 -16.35 17.85 10.35
C GLY A 201 -16.90 18.74 11.49
N PRO A 202 -17.14 20.05 11.21
CA PRO A 202 -17.12 21.07 12.25
C PRO A 202 -18.41 21.21 13.07
N ASP A 203 -18.18 21.40 14.37
CA ASP A 203 -18.88 22.23 15.36
C ASP A 203 -20.42 22.16 15.48
N VAL A 204 -20.87 21.40 16.49
CA VAL A 204 -22.07 21.74 17.27
C VAL A 204 -21.72 21.72 18.76
N ALA A 205 -22.03 22.83 19.44
CA ALA A 205 -21.69 23.14 20.83
C ALA A 205 -22.31 22.16 21.87
N PRO A 206 -21.72 22.06 23.09
CA PRO A 206 -22.03 20.98 24.02
C PRO A 206 -23.29 21.26 24.87
N GLN A 207 -24.10 20.22 25.08
CA GLN A 207 -25.11 20.18 26.15
C GLN A 207 -24.74 19.09 27.17
N SER A 208 -25.04 19.39 28.43
CA SER A 208 -24.62 18.76 29.68
C SER A 208 -25.08 17.30 29.89
N PRO A 209 -24.43 16.54 30.80
CA PRO A 209 -24.70 15.11 30.98
C PRO A 209 -25.80 14.82 32.00
N GLU A 210 -26.74 13.95 31.64
CA GLU A 210 -27.62 13.26 32.59
C GLU A 210 -27.15 11.80 32.77
N GLU A 211 -27.06 11.41 34.04
CA GLU A 211 -26.67 10.10 34.55
C GLU A 211 -27.73 9.04 34.26
N ILE A 212 -27.34 7.88 33.71
CA ILE A 212 -28.09 6.62 33.91
C ILE A 212 -27.11 5.45 34.09
N GLU A 213 -27.28 4.76 35.21
CA GLU A 213 -26.58 3.55 35.64
C GLU A 213 -26.94 2.28 34.84
N ALA A 214 -25.95 1.39 34.79
CA ALA A 214 -26.02 -0.08 34.79
C ALA A 214 -26.60 -0.85 33.58
N ILE A 215 -25.78 -1.79 33.05
CA ILE A 215 -25.88 -3.24 33.35
C ILE A 215 -24.75 -3.98 32.63
N ASN A 216 -23.92 -4.64 33.42
CA ASN A 216 -22.94 -5.64 32.99
C ASN A 216 -23.68 -6.94 32.60
N LYS A 217 -23.56 -7.38 31.34
CA LYS A 217 -23.73 -8.79 30.96
C LYS A 217 -22.70 -9.18 29.91
N GLY A 218 -21.75 -10.01 30.33
CA GLY A 218 -20.82 -10.67 29.44
C GLY A 218 -21.52 -11.67 28.53
N SER A 219 -20.96 -11.84 27.34
CA SER A 219 -21.18 -13.03 26.53
C SER A 219 -19.88 -13.39 25.83
N HIS A 220 -19.34 -14.55 26.21
CA HIS A 220 -18.24 -15.22 25.54
C HIS A 220 -18.68 -15.63 24.13
N HIS A 221 -17.92 -15.24 23.10
CA HIS A 221 -18.02 -15.87 21.78
C HIS A 221 -16.81 -16.77 21.54
N SER A 222 -17.12 -18.01 21.19
CA SER A 222 -16.22 -19.14 20.97
C SER A 222 -15.45 -19.03 19.66
N MET A 223 -14.17 -19.41 19.72
CA MET A 223 -13.32 -19.65 18.56
C MET A 223 -13.76 -20.94 17.85
N VAL A 224 -13.93 -20.90 16.53
CA VAL A 224 -14.12 -22.09 15.69
C VAL A 224 -12.79 -22.42 15.01
N HIS A 225 -12.32 -23.65 15.23
CA HIS A 225 -11.10 -24.21 14.65
C HIS A 225 -11.23 -24.43 13.14
N GLY A 226 -10.13 -24.17 12.44
CA GLY A 226 -9.99 -24.41 11.00
C GLY A 226 -9.83 -25.88 10.63
N LYS A 227 -10.02 -26.16 9.34
CA LYS A 227 -9.53 -27.36 8.67
C LYS A 227 -8.64 -26.93 7.50
N GLN A 228 -7.37 -27.31 7.60
CA GLN A 228 -6.43 -27.39 6.48
C GLN A 228 -6.83 -28.56 5.58
N GLU A 229 -6.71 -28.35 4.27
CA GLU A 229 -6.04 -29.26 3.32
C GLU A 229 -6.29 -28.76 1.88
N CYS A 230 -5.23 -28.28 1.21
CA CYS A 230 -5.22 -28.16 -0.25
C CYS A 230 -3.87 -28.70 -0.73
N LEU A 231 -3.90 -29.92 -1.26
CA LEU A 231 -2.78 -30.58 -1.92
C LEU A 231 -2.75 -30.14 -3.39
N VAL A 232 -1.63 -29.56 -3.82
CA VAL A 232 -1.35 -29.31 -5.24
C VAL A 232 -0.59 -30.53 -5.77
N LEU A 233 -1.15 -31.19 -6.79
CA LEU A 233 -0.47 -32.24 -7.53
C LEU A 233 0.42 -31.61 -8.62
N HIS A 234 1.64 -32.14 -8.73
CA HIS A 234 2.70 -31.75 -9.65
C HIS A 234 2.36 -31.90 -11.13
#